data_AF-A0A4D6L6V1-F1
#
_entry.id   AF-A0A4D6L6V1-F1
#
_cell.length_a   1.000
_cell.length_b   1.000
_cell.length_c   1.000
_cell.angle_alpha   90.00
_cell.angle_beta   90.00
_cell.angle_gamma   90.00
#
_symmetry.space_group_name_H-M   'P 1'
#
loop_
_entity.id
_entity.type
_entity.pdbx_description
1 polymer ?
#
loop_
_entity_poly.entity_id
_entity_poly.type
_entity_poly.pdbx_seq_one_letter_code
_entity_poly.pdbx_strand_id
1 'polypeptide(L)'
;MGRGKIPIQKIENLTNRQVTFCKRRNGLVKKTRELSILCDAEVGVIVFSCTGKLYEYSNTSMKSIIDRFNSHNENLGWLMDPTSSVKFWQREAASLREQLQHLQESNRQLMGEELSDLNMNQLKELENKLQTGLSNIQIKKDQMLKDEIKELQKKGMVIHQQNEELHKKINLIHENNVELRKLSAKRISQSASVKKKQKKTKRRRAKDGACGVARKKGKRRKGACRSSVREWEKNKMWEKRDEECVEAEFLFDLSRKSKCKIIGFDHRKSVFRHIPPANVFPENIMINVNLEKSSSRAVYEYFAGKHLDVNIPDGSKNAPCLVDSKDKGRVELILNYIEDGDLRRWSLPDIRMFNIGLSEWRSRFSCISNPYMYKQLLELSAEDLIAKGYSYRSARQNAASKLLEKVFRVRLGRGFYGECLGVRADENSNLSDEIGKLLSVKSAASGLRPIGAVIFMQRNNLKMCLRSTDTATDTSEVAKAYGGGGSPSSSSFMIRMDEYNQWITGNSS
;
A
#
# COMPACT_ATOMS: atom_id res chain seq x y z
N MET A 1 13.37 6.26 -18.30
CA MET A 1 14.71 6.88 -18.28
C MET A 1 14.86 7.67 -16.99
N GLY A 2 15.60 7.16 -16.00
CA GLY A 2 15.86 7.89 -14.75
C GLY A 2 16.83 9.04 -15.01
N ARG A 3 16.58 10.22 -14.43
CA ARG A 3 17.52 11.34 -14.46
C ARG A 3 18.80 10.92 -13.73
N GLY A 4 19.95 11.00 -14.40
CA GLY A 4 21.26 10.72 -13.80
C GLY A 4 21.57 11.64 -12.61
N LYS A 5 22.44 11.17 -11.71
CA LYS A 5 22.99 11.99 -10.62
C LYS A 5 23.74 13.19 -11.22
N ILE A 6 23.52 14.39 -10.68
CA ILE A 6 24.20 15.62 -11.09
C ILE A 6 25.30 15.91 -10.05
N PRO A 7 26.54 16.26 -10.45
CA PRO A 7 27.59 16.64 -9.51
C PRO A 7 27.17 17.85 -8.65
N ILE A 8 27.61 17.87 -7.39
CA ILE A 8 27.35 18.98 -6.46
C ILE A 8 28.41 20.08 -6.69
N GLN A 9 28.18 20.86 -7.75
CA GLN A 9 29.00 22.04 -8.09
C GLN A 9 28.10 23.15 -8.68
N LYS A 10 28.62 24.38 -8.76
CA LYS A 10 27.89 25.51 -9.35
C LYS A 10 27.61 25.21 -10.83
N ILE A 11 26.37 25.43 -11.26
CA ILE A 11 25.98 25.30 -12.68
C ILE A 11 26.34 26.61 -13.38
N GLU A 12 27.28 26.57 -14.32
CA GLU A 12 27.72 27.77 -15.04
C GLU A 12 26.66 28.29 -16.01
N ASN A 13 26.00 27.39 -16.73
CA ASN A 13 24.94 27.76 -17.65
C ASN A 13 23.73 28.36 -16.92
N LEU A 14 23.42 29.63 -17.21
CA LEU A 14 22.37 30.42 -16.55
C LEU A 14 20.97 29.78 -16.66
N THR A 15 20.60 29.31 -17.85
CA THR A 15 19.27 28.72 -18.12
C THR A 15 19.11 27.41 -17.36
N ASN A 16 20.11 26.53 -17.41
CA ASN A 16 20.10 25.27 -16.65
C ASN A 16 20.12 25.52 -15.14
N ARG A 17 20.85 26.54 -14.68
CA ARG A 17 20.88 26.96 -13.29
C ARG A 17 19.51 27.43 -12.82
N GLN A 18 18.82 28.26 -13.61
CA GLN A 18 17.49 28.77 -13.27
C GLN A 18 16.43 27.66 -13.24
N VAL A 19 16.42 26.78 -14.25
CA VAL A 19 15.49 25.64 -14.30
C VAL A 19 15.76 24.67 -13.13
N THR A 20 17.02 24.45 -12.78
CA THR A 20 17.40 23.59 -11.66
C THR A 20 17.04 24.23 -10.32
N PHE A 21 17.25 25.54 -10.16
CA PHE A 21 16.84 26.30 -8.99
C PHE A 21 15.33 26.16 -8.74
N CYS A 22 14.49 26.40 -9.75
CA CYS A 22 13.04 26.24 -9.62
C CYS A 22 12.63 24.83 -9.18
N LYS A 23 13.24 23.79 -9.79
CA LYS A 23 12.95 22.39 -9.45
C LYS A 23 13.42 22.01 -8.05
N ARG A 24 14.66 22.37 -7.69
CA ARG A 24 15.25 22.02 -6.38
C ARG A 24 14.63 22.82 -5.24
N ARG A 25 14.33 24.09 -5.44
CA ARG A 25 13.59 24.91 -4.46
C ARG A 25 12.23 24.29 -4.15
N ASN A 26 11.45 23.91 -5.18
CA ASN A 26 10.17 23.26 -4.98
C ASN A 26 10.33 21.87 -4.32
N GLY A 27 11.38 21.13 -4.66
CA GLY A 27 11.72 19.86 -4.00
C GLY A 27 12.11 20.03 -2.53
N LEU A 28 12.85 21.10 -2.19
CA LEU A 28 13.25 21.45 -0.83
C LEU A 28 12.02 21.80 0.02
N VAL A 29 11.13 22.66 -0.50
CA VAL A 29 9.86 22.99 0.16
C VAL A 29 9.01 21.74 0.39
N LYS A 30 8.96 20.83 -0.60
CA LYS A 30 8.23 19.56 -0.45
C LYS A 30 8.81 18.70 0.68
N LYS A 31 10.12 18.51 0.72
CA LYS A 31 10.79 17.74 1.80
C LYS A 31 10.61 18.40 3.17
N THR A 32 10.68 19.72 3.22
CA THR A 32 10.47 20.50 4.45
C THR A 32 9.05 20.31 4.98
N ARG A 33 8.06 20.35 4.08
CA ARG A 33 6.67 20.05 4.43
C ARG A 33 6.50 18.60 4.91
N GLU A 34 7.12 17.65 4.22
CA GLU A 34 7.10 16.24 4.64
C GLU A 34 7.70 16.09 6.05
N LEU A 35 8.83 16.73 6.34
CA LEU A 35 9.45 16.73 7.68
C LEU A 35 8.53 17.34 8.74
N SER A 36 7.91 18.48 8.44
CA SER A 36 6.95 19.12 9.35
C SER A 36 5.79 18.19 9.71
N ILE A 37 5.21 17.52 8.71
CA ILE A 37 4.06 16.64 8.90
C ILE A 37 4.47 15.34 9.61
N LEU A 38 5.60 14.74 9.23
CA LEU A 38 6.02 13.44 9.76
C LEU A 38 6.58 13.52 11.18
N CYS A 39 7.16 14.65 11.55
CA CYS A 39 7.87 14.82 12.83
C CYS A 39 7.24 15.89 13.72
N ASP A 40 6.08 16.44 13.34
CA ASP A 40 5.42 17.56 14.03
C ASP A 40 6.37 18.72 14.35
N ALA A 41 7.25 19.03 13.39
CA ALA A 41 8.31 20.02 13.56
C ALA A 41 7.90 21.38 12.99
N GLU A 42 8.16 22.45 13.75
CA GLU A 42 8.16 23.83 13.23
C GLU A 42 9.37 24.07 12.35
N VAL A 43 9.13 24.37 11.07
CA VAL A 43 10.18 24.48 10.06
C VAL A 43 9.92 25.66 9.14
N GLY A 44 10.99 26.45 8.93
CA GLY A 44 11.02 27.58 8.02
C GLY A 44 12.17 27.42 7.01
N VAL A 45 11.92 27.77 5.76
CA VAL A 45 12.93 27.81 4.69
C VAL A 45 12.92 29.18 4.06
N ILE A 46 14.10 29.80 3.99
CA ILE A 46 14.34 31.09 3.34
C ILE A 46 15.38 30.88 2.24
N VAL A 47 15.07 31.30 1.02
CA VAL A 47 15.97 31.16 -0.14
C VAL A 47 16.01 32.47 -0.91
N PHE A 48 17.20 33.07 -0.99
CA PHE A 48 17.47 34.18 -1.89
C PHE A 48 18.00 33.65 -3.21
N SER A 49 17.39 34.04 -4.33
CA SER A 49 17.96 33.74 -5.65
C SER A 49 19.19 34.60 -5.91
N CYS A 50 20.00 34.21 -6.90
CA CYS A 50 21.09 35.05 -7.41
C CYS A 50 20.61 36.38 -8.02
N THR A 51 19.30 36.57 -8.20
CA THR A 51 18.68 37.83 -8.64
C THR A 51 18.11 38.64 -7.47
N GLY A 52 18.42 38.26 -6.21
CA GLY A 52 17.94 38.93 -5.01
C GLY A 52 16.47 38.68 -4.65
N LYS A 53 15.76 37.78 -5.36
CA LYS A 53 14.35 37.48 -5.05
C LYS A 53 14.27 36.54 -3.85
N LEU A 54 13.46 36.93 -2.86
CA LEU A 54 13.14 36.12 -1.69
C LEU A 54 12.08 35.07 -2.03
N TYR A 55 12.35 33.83 -1.65
CA TYR A 55 11.40 32.74 -1.64
C TYR A 55 11.38 32.11 -0.26
N GLU A 56 10.21 32.05 0.35
CA GLU A 56 10.07 31.56 1.71
C GLU A 56 8.93 30.55 1.86
N TYR A 57 9.04 29.69 2.87
CA TYR A 57 8.01 28.74 3.28
C TYR A 57 8.11 28.48 4.78
N SER A 58 6.99 28.56 5.49
CA SER A 58 6.84 28.09 6.88
C SER A 58 5.61 27.22 7.00
N ASN A 59 5.62 26.26 7.93
CA ASN A 59 4.42 25.51 8.31
C ASN A 59 3.50 26.31 9.26
N THR A 60 4.09 27.19 10.06
CA THR A 60 3.38 28.18 10.91
C THR A 60 3.68 29.59 10.38
N SER A 61 4.13 30.51 11.23
CA SER A 61 4.54 31.87 10.87
C SER A 61 6.07 31.98 10.83
N MET A 62 6.62 32.48 9.71
CA MET A 62 8.07 32.71 9.59
C MET A 62 8.59 33.63 10.70
N LYS A 63 7.81 34.65 11.07
CA LYS A 63 8.13 35.56 12.17
C LYS A 63 8.23 34.80 13.50
N SER A 64 7.28 33.92 13.80
CA SER A 64 7.29 33.12 15.04
C SER A 64 8.52 32.21 15.14
N ILE A 65 8.94 31.61 14.01
CA ILE A 65 10.10 30.72 13.98
C ILE A 65 11.39 31.52 14.17
N ILE A 66 11.49 32.69 13.53
CA ILE A 66 12.65 33.60 13.69
C ILE A 66 12.71 34.17 15.11
N ASP A 67 11.59 34.60 15.67
CA ASP A 67 11.51 35.11 17.04
C ASP A 67 11.94 34.03 18.04
N ARG A 68 11.45 32.79 17.87
CA ARG A 68 11.86 31.64 18.69
C ARG A 68 13.36 31.34 18.57
N PHE A 69 13.92 31.43 17.35
CA PHE A 69 15.35 31.27 17.12
C PHE A 69 16.17 32.37 17.80
N ASN A 70 15.76 33.63 17.64
CA ASN A 70 16.44 34.78 18.25
C ASN A 70 16.36 34.72 19.77
N SER A 71 15.22 34.39 20.36
CA SER A 71 15.09 34.19 21.81
C SER A 71 15.95 33.02 22.32
N HIS A 72 16.12 31.95 21.53
CA HIS A 72 17.07 30.89 21.86
C HIS A 72 18.54 31.37 21.80
N ASN A 73 18.86 32.22 20.82
CA ASN A 73 20.22 32.72 20.60
C ASN A 73 20.60 33.84 21.60
N GLU A 74 19.64 34.65 22.03
CA GLU A 74 19.79 35.60 23.14
C GLU A 74 19.99 34.85 24.47
N ASN A 75 19.32 33.71 24.67
CA ASN A 75 19.56 32.84 25.81
C ASN A 75 20.96 32.20 25.80
N LEU A 76 21.58 31.98 24.63
CA LEU A 76 22.98 31.51 24.53
C LEU A 76 23.99 32.52 25.09
N GLY A 77 23.67 33.82 25.13
CA GLY A 77 24.47 34.84 25.81
C GLY A 77 24.34 34.82 27.35
N TRP A 78 23.27 34.24 27.89
CA TRP A 78 23.00 34.09 29.33
C TRP A 78 23.29 32.67 29.86
N LEU A 79 23.58 31.71 28.97
CA LEU A 79 23.79 30.28 29.26
C LEU A 79 25.21 29.97 29.79
N MET A 80 25.85 30.90 30.49
CA MET A 80 27.10 30.63 31.23
C MET A 80 26.84 30.23 32.70
N ASP A 81 25.59 30.23 33.17
CA ASP A 81 25.23 29.76 34.53
C ASP A 81 24.24 28.57 34.48
N PRO A 82 24.65 27.35 34.90
CA PRO A 82 23.78 26.17 35.00
C PRO A 82 22.54 26.38 35.89
N THR A 83 22.59 27.33 36.81
CA THR A 83 21.54 27.58 37.81
C THR A 83 20.34 28.32 37.21
N SER A 84 20.54 29.13 36.17
CA SER A 84 19.49 29.92 35.51
C SER A 84 18.67 29.08 34.52
N SER A 85 19.31 28.13 33.83
CA SER A 85 18.64 27.20 32.89
C SER A 85 17.67 26.25 33.62
N VAL A 86 18.05 25.74 34.79
CA VAL A 86 17.17 24.90 35.62
C VAL A 86 15.95 25.68 36.09
N LYS A 87 16.12 26.94 36.50
CA LYS A 87 15.01 27.82 36.93
C LYS A 87 14.06 28.14 35.77
N PHE A 88 14.58 28.31 34.55
CA PHE A 88 13.76 28.53 33.36
C PHE A 88 12.90 27.29 33.04
N TRP A 89 13.51 26.10 32.93
CA TRP A 89 12.76 24.87 32.65
C TRP A 89 11.82 24.48 33.80
N GLN A 90 12.12 24.84 35.04
CA GLN A 90 11.19 24.72 36.16
C GLN A 90 9.96 25.63 36.00
N ARG A 91 10.14 26.89 35.55
CA ARG A 91 9.02 27.80 35.26
C ARG A 91 8.19 27.31 34.09
N GLU A 92 8.83 26.86 33.02
CA GLU A 92 8.14 26.33 31.85
C GLU A 92 7.36 25.06 32.19
N ALA A 93 7.97 24.14 32.94
CA ALA A 93 7.29 22.94 33.43
C ALA A 93 6.15 23.26 34.40
N ALA A 94 6.28 24.30 35.23
CA ALA A 94 5.20 24.76 36.10
C ALA A 94 4.04 25.35 35.29
N SER A 95 4.34 26.21 34.31
CA SER A 95 3.33 26.80 33.42
C SER A 95 2.60 25.74 32.59
N LEU A 96 3.33 24.76 32.04
CA LEU A 96 2.72 23.65 31.31
C LEU A 96 1.86 22.75 32.21
N ARG A 97 2.27 22.52 33.46
CA ARG A 97 1.46 21.78 34.44
C ARG A 97 0.18 22.52 34.80
N GLU A 98 0.25 23.85 34.96
CA GLU A 98 -0.92 24.68 35.22
C GLU A 98 -1.89 24.67 34.04
N GLN A 99 -1.40 24.80 32.80
CA GLN A 99 -2.22 24.67 31.60
C GLN A 99 -2.87 23.29 31.49
N LEU A 100 -2.12 22.22 31.82
CA LEU A 100 -2.64 20.86 31.80
C LEU A 100 -3.72 20.65 32.87
N GLN A 101 -3.52 21.18 34.08
CA GLN A 101 -4.53 21.15 35.14
C GLN A 101 -5.79 21.92 34.74
N HIS A 102 -5.64 23.13 34.20
CA HIS A 102 -6.76 23.93 33.71
C HIS A 102 -7.54 23.22 32.59
N LEU A 103 -6.84 22.57 31.65
CA LEU A 103 -7.47 21.78 30.59
C LEU A 103 -8.20 20.54 31.12
N GLN A 104 -7.60 19.84 32.09
CA GLN A 104 -8.21 18.68 32.74
C GLN A 104 -9.46 19.08 33.52
N GLU A 105 -9.40 20.19 34.24
CA GLU A 105 -10.52 20.77 34.99
C GLU A 105 -11.64 21.20 34.06
N SER A 106 -11.32 21.95 33.01
CA SER A 106 -12.30 22.36 31.99
C SER A 106 -12.96 21.15 31.31
N ASN A 107 -12.23 20.06 31.10
CA ASN A 107 -12.79 18.84 30.52
C ASN A 107 -13.74 18.12 31.49
N ARG A 108 -13.38 18.00 32.78
CA ARG A 108 -14.27 17.47 33.82
C ARG A 108 -15.56 18.26 33.92
N GLN A 109 -15.47 19.59 33.94
CA GLN A 109 -16.62 20.48 33.97
C GLN A 109 -17.50 20.33 32.72
N LEU A 110 -16.91 20.24 31.53
CA LEU A 110 -17.66 19.96 30.29
C LEU A 110 -18.35 18.59 30.29
N MET A 111 -17.81 17.62 31.04
CA MET A 111 -18.40 16.29 31.24
C MET A 111 -19.43 16.24 32.38
N GLY A 112 -19.65 17.36 33.09
CA GLY A 112 -20.63 17.47 34.18
C GLY A 112 -20.11 17.07 35.56
N GLU A 113 -18.79 16.91 35.71
CA GLU A 113 -18.13 16.55 36.97
C GLU A 113 -17.67 17.82 37.72
N GLU A 114 -17.62 17.77 39.06
CA GLU A 114 -17.05 18.82 39.93
C GLU A 114 -17.61 20.25 39.70
N LEU A 115 -18.91 20.36 39.37
CA LEU A 115 -19.58 21.64 39.06
C LEU A 115 -19.92 22.51 40.29
N SER A 116 -19.69 22.02 41.51
CA SER A 116 -20.07 22.69 42.76
C SER A 116 -19.36 24.03 42.98
N ASP A 117 -18.19 24.19 42.37
CA ASP A 117 -17.29 25.32 42.63
C ASP A 117 -17.46 26.45 41.59
N LEU A 118 -18.37 26.26 40.60
CA LEU A 118 -18.66 27.23 39.56
C LEU A 118 -19.78 28.19 39.99
N ASN A 119 -19.59 29.48 39.71
CA ASN A 119 -20.66 30.47 39.89
C ASN A 119 -21.67 30.44 38.73
N MET A 120 -22.85 31.04 38.92
CA MET A 120 -23.92 31.05 37.91
C MET A 120 -23.51 31.63 36.55
N ASN A 121 -22.58 32.58 36.52
CA ASN A 121 -22.09 33.16 35.26
C ASN A 121 -21.19 32.17 34.51
N GLN A 122 -20.31 31.46 35.22
CA GLN A 122 -19.45 30.42 34.66
C GLN A 122 -20.27 29.22 34.19
N LEU A 123 -21.31 28.84 34.93
CA LEU A 123 -22.22 27.75 34.53
C LEU A 123 -22.98 28.10 33.24
N LYS A 124 -23.44 29.36 33.12
CA LYS A 124 -24.08 29.86 31.90
C LYS A 124 -23.12 29.91 30.71
N GLU A 125 -21.85 30.24 30.93
CA GLU A 125 -20.83 30.19 29.88
C GLU A 125 -20.55 28.76 29.42
N LEU A 126 -20.48 27.82 30.36
CA LEU A 126 -20.32 26.39 30.07
C LEU A 126 -21.51 25.85 29.26
N GLU A 127 -22.73 26.19 29.65
CA GLU A 127 -23.96 25.86 28.92
C GLU A 127 -23.91 26.40 27.48
N ASN A 128 -23.55 27.68 27.29
CA ASN A 128 -23.41 28.28 25.97
C ASN A 128 -22.35 27.57 25.10
N LYS A 129 -21.22 27.17 25.70
CA LYS A 129 -20.16 26.41 25.00
C LYS A 129 -20.67 25.04 24.56
N LEU A 130 -21.36 24.30 25.44
CA LEU A 130 -21.97 23.01 25.11
C LEU A 130 -23.05 23.14 24.04
N GLN A 131 -23.91 24.16 24.14
CA GLN A 131 -24.97 24.43 23.17
C GLN A 131 -24.40 24.79 21.79
N THR A 132 -23.34 25.61 21.75
CA THR A 132 -22.62 25.94 20.51
C THR A 132 -21.97 24.69 19.91
N GLY A 133 -21.33 23.85 20.74
CA GLY A 133 -20.74 22.58 20.31
C GLY A 133 -21.80 21.63 19.74
N LEU A 134 -22.94 21.49 20.41
CA LEU A 134 -24.06 20.67 19.97
C LEU A 134 -24.63 21.15 18.62
N SER A 135 -24.84 22.45 18.47
CA SER A 135 -25.30 23.07 17.22
C SER A 135 -24.34 22.79 16.06
N ASN A 136 -23.03 22.95 16.29
CA ASN A 136 -22.02 22.63 15.28
C ASN A 136 -22.01 21.14 14.88
N ILE A 137 -22.19 20.24 15.85
CA ILE A 137 -22.31 18.80 15.58
C ILE A 137 -23.56 18.50 14.76
N GLN A 138 -24.70 19.12 15.08
CA GLN A 138 -25.95 18.96 14.33
C GLN A 138 -25.80 19.45 12.89
N ILE A 139 -25.30 20.66 12.68
CA ILE A 139 -25.04 21.22 11.34
C ILE A 139 -24.16 20.29 10.52
N LYS A 140 -23.09 19.74 11.13
CA LYS A 140 -22.17 18.82 10.44
C LYS A 140 -22.82 17.48 10.12
N LYS A 141 -23.61 16.91 11.03
CA LYS A 141 -24.37 15.68 10.79
C LYS A 141 -25.39 15.87 9.66
N ASP A 142 -26.12 16.98 9.67
CA ASP A 142 -27.10 17.31 8.63
C ASP A 142 -26.44 17.50 7.27
N GLN A 143 -25.27 18.13 7.23
CA GLN A 143 -24.51 18.28 6.00
C GLN A 143 -24.05 16.92 5.45
N MET A 144 -23.52 16.04 6.31
CA MET A 144 -23.13 14.68 5.90
C MET A 144 -24.31 13.87 5.37
N LEU A 145 -25.47 13.92 6.05
CA LEU A 145 -26.68 13.23 5.60
C LEU A 145 -27.18 13.78 4.26
N LYS A 146 -27.16 15.10 4.06
CA LYS A 146 -27.52 15.73 2.78
C LYS A 146 -26.61 15.27 1.64
N ASP A 147 -25.31 15.17 1.88
CA ASP A 147 -24.35 14.73 0.88
C ASP A 147 -24.52 13.23 0.54
N GLU A 148 -24.83 12.39 1.54
CA GLU A 148 -25.14 10.98 1.33
C GLU A 148 -26.44 10.77 0.53
N ILE A 149 -27.50 11.54 0.84
CA ILE A 149 -28.76 11.53 0.07
C ILE A 149 -28.49 11.89 -1.40
N LYS A 150 -27.70 12.93 -1.66
CA LYS A 150 -27.36 13.35 -3.04
C LYS A 150 -26.60 12.26 -3.80
N GLU A 151 -25.62 11.62 -3.15
CA GLU A 151 -24.87 10.51 -3.75
C GLU A 151 -25.77 9.31 -4.06
N LEU A 152 -26.67 8.95 -3.13
CA LEU A 152 -27.64 7.87 -3.35
C LEU A 152 -28.62 8.19 -4.49
N GLN A 153 -29.13 9.42 -4.56
CA GLN A 153 -29.99 9.86 -5.66
C GLN A 153 -29.27 9.76 -7.01
N LYS A 154 -28.00 10.19 -7.09
CA LYS A 154 -27.17 10.06 -8.29
C LYS A 154 -26.98 8.60 -8.71
N LYS A 155 -26.70 7.71 -7.76
CA LYS A 155 -26.60 6.26 -8.02
C LYS A 155 -27.93 5.70 -8.52
N GLY A 156 -29.04 6.10 -7.92
CA GLY A 156 -30.39 5.73 -8.36
C GLY A 156 -30.66 6.12 -9.81
N MET A 157 -30.33 7.35 -10.22
CA MET A 157 -30.47 7.80 -11.61
C MET A 157 -29.63 6.96 -12.59
N VAL A 158 -28.37 6.67 -12.25
CA VAL A 158 -27.49 5.86 -13.11
C VAL A 158 -28.02 4.44 -13.26
N ILE A 159 -28.47 3.81 -12.17
CA ILE A 159 -29.07 2.46 -12.20
C ILE A 159 -30.33 2.46 -13.05
N HIS A 160 -31.19 3.47 -12.90
CA HIS A 160 -32.41 3.60 -13.69
C HIS A 160 -32.09 3.70 -15.19
N GLN A 161 -31.14 4.54 -15.57
CA GLN A 161 -30.71 4.68 -16.96
C GLN A 161 -30.12 3.37 -17.54
N GLN A 162 -29.30 2.66 -16.75
CA GLN A 162 -28.77 1.35 -17.15
C GLN A 162 -29.87 0.31 -17.33
N ASN A 163 -30.89 0.30 -16.45
CA ASN A 163 -32.03 -0.59 -16.58
C ASN A 163 -32.84 -0.30 -17.85
N GLU A 164 -33.09 0.97 -18.18
CA GLU A 164 -33.74 1.34 -19.44
C GLU A 164 -32.96 0.86 -20.67
N GLU A 165 -31.63 1.00 -20.67
CA GLU A 165 -30.78 0.49 -21.75
C GLU A 165 -30.82 -1.03 -21.86
N LEU A 166 -30.83 -1.74 -20.72
CA LEU A 166 -30.95 -3.19 -20.69
C LEU A 166 -32.31 -3.65 -21.23
N HIS A 167 -33.40 -2.99 -20.86
CA HIS A 167 -34.72 -3.26 -21.43
C HIS A 167 -34.75 -3.07 -22.95
N LYS A 168 -34.16 -1.99 -23.47
CA LYS A 168 -34.04 -1.77 -24.93
C LYS A 168 -33.25 -2.90 -25.61
N LYS A 169 -32.14 -3.34 -25.01
CA LYS A 169 -31.32 -4.45 -25.55
C LYS A 169 -32.08 -5.78 -25.53
N ILE A 170 -32.83 -6.07 -24.46
CA ILE A 170 -33.67 -7.29 -24.37
C ILE A 170 -34.72 -7.30 -25.47
N ASN A 171 -35.41 -6.17 -25.70
CA ASN A 171 -36.41 -6.07 -26.76
C ASN A 171 -35.80 -6.31 -28.14
N LEU A 172 -34.63 -5.71 -28.42
CA LEU A 172 -33.91 -5.91 -29.68
C LEU A 172 -33.48 -7.38 -29.88
N ILE A 173 -33.01 -8.04 -28.82
CA ILE A 173 -32.67 -9.47 -28.86
C ILE A 173 -33.93 -10.30 -29.13
N HIS A 174 -35.06 -9.96 -28.53
CA HIS A 174 -36.34 -10.63 -28.77
C HIS A 174 -36.77 -10.53 -30.24
N GLU A 175 -36.73 -9.33 -30.81
CA GLU A 175 -37.04 -9.07 -32.23
C GLU A 175 -36.13 -9.87 -33.17
N ASN A 176 -34.81 -9.80 -32.94
CA ASN A 176 -33.82 -10.56 -33.72
C ASN A 176 -34.06 -12.08 -33.63
N ASN A 177 -34.41 -12.60 -32.45
CA ASN A 177 -34.72 -14.02 -32.27
C ASN A 177 -35.99 -14.45 -33.02
N VAL A 178 -37.01 -13.58 -33.08
CA VAL A 178 -38.21 -13.83 -33.88
C VAL A 178 -37.89 -13.88 -35.37
N GLU A 179 -37.06 -12.97 -35.88
CA GLU A 179 -36.60 -13.00 -37.27
C GLU A 179 -35.77 -14.25 -37.60
N LEU A 180 -34.82 -14.62 -36.73
CA LEU A 180 -34.00 -15.82 -36.89
C LEU A 180 -34.86 -17.09 -36.94
N ARG A 181 -35.92 -17.17 -36.13
CA ARG A 181 -36.89 -18.28 -36.17
C ARG A 181 -37.68 -18.31 -37.48
N LYS A 182 -38.06 -17.16 -38.04
CA LYS A 182 -38.71 -17.09 -39.37
C LYS A 182 -37.75 -17.54 -40.47
N LEU A 183 -36.48 -17.12 -40.43
CA LEU A 183 -35.45 -17.50 -41.39
C LEU A 183 -35.10 -18.99 -41.32
N SER A 184 -35.02 -19.56 -40.12
CA SER A 184 -34.75 -20.99 -39.94
C SER A 184 -35.91 -21.85 -40.46
N ALA A 185 -37.16 -21.46 -40.20
CA ALA A 185 -38.34 -22.12 -40.76
C ALA A 185 -38.35 -22.09 -42.31
N LYS A 186 -37.98 -20.95 -42.90
CA LYS A 186 -37.86 -20.79 -44.36
C LYS A 186 -36.73 -21.64 -44.95
N ARG A 187 -35.59 -21.78 -44.26
CA ARG A 187 -34.50 -22.69 -44.67
C ARG A 187 -34.90 -24.16 -44.57
N ILE A 188 -35.65 -24.54 -43.54
CA ILE A 188 -36.15 -25.92 -43.36
C ILE A 188 -37.09 -26.29 -44.52
N SER A 189 -38.03 -25.42 -44.88
CA SER A 189 -38.96 -25.66 -46.01
C SER A 189 -38.25 -25.72 -47.36
N GLN A 190 -37.24 -24.88 -47.59
CA GLN A 190 -36.38 -24.95 -48.77
C GLN A 190 -35.55 -26.23 -48.81
N SER A 191 -34.95 -26.65 -47.69
CA SER A 191 -34.15 -27.89 -47.60
C SER A 191 -35.00 -29.15 -47.81
N ALA A 192 -36.25 -29.17 -47.35
CA ALA A 192 -37.20 -30.25 -47.61
C ALA A 192 -37.56 -30.34 -49.10
N SER A 193 -37.69 -29.19 -49.76
CA SER A 193 -37.93 -29.09 -51.21
C SER A 193 -36.72 -29.58 -52.03
N VAL A 194 -35.50 -29.25 -51.58
CA VAL A 194 -34.24 -29.72 -52.19
C VAL A 194 -34.04 -31.21 -51.97
N LYS A 195 -34.33 -31.76 -50.77
CA LYS A 195 -34.28 -33.21 -50.51
C LYS A 195 -35.29 -33.99 -51.37
N LYS A 196 -36.50 -33.45 -51.59
CA LYS A 196 -37.47 -34.03 -52.56
C LYS A 196 -36.94 -34.01 -54.00
N LYS A 197 -36.30 -32.91 -54.43
CA LYS A 197 -35.65 -32.83 -55.76
C LYS A 197 -34.45 -33.77 -55.88
N GLN A 198 -33.62 -33.93 -54.85
CA GLN A 198 -32.48 -34.87 -54.81
C GLN A 198 -32.93 -36.35 -54.78
N LYS A 199 -34.05 -36.70 -54.13
CA LYS A 199 -34.64 -38.04 -54.21
C LYS A 199 -35.17 -38.35 -55.63
N LYS A 200 -35.72 -37.35 -56.34
CA LYS A 200 -36.09 -37.45 -57.77
C LYS A 200 -34.87 -37.54 -58.71
N THR A 201 -33.73 -36.92 -58.38
CA THR A 201 -32.50 -37.00 -59.19
C THR A 201 -31.64 -38.24 -58.91
N LYS A 202 -31.66 -38.80 -57.68
CA LYS A 202 -31.04 -40.12 -57.40
C LYS A 202 -31.74 -41.27 -58.11
N ARG A 203 -33.05 -41.18 -58.38
CA ARG A 203 -33.77 -42.10 -59.28
C ARG A 203 -33.45 -41.92 -60.77
N ARG A 204 -32.78 -40.84 -61.16
CA ARG A 204 -32.40 -40.54 -62.56
C ARG A 204 -30.90 -40.65 -62.85
N ARG A 205 -30.05 -40.94 -61.85
CA ARG A 205 -28.59 -41.14 -62.01
C ARG A 205 -28.16 -42.60 -61.82
N ALA A 206 -28.96 -43.54 -62.31
CA ALA A 206 -28.54 -44.90 -62.66
C ALA A 206 -28.47 -45.09 -64.19
N LYS A 207 -28.46 -43.98 -64.95
CA LYS A 207 -28.16 -43.96 -66.37
C LYS A 207 -27.27 -42.77 -66.67
N ASP A 208 -26.27 -43.08 -67.48
CA ASP A 208 -25.39 -42.22 -68.25
C ASP A 208 -24.23 -41.56 -67.53
N GLY A 209 -23.06 -41.82 -68.11
CA GLY A 209 -21.75 -41.48 -67.59
C GLY A 209 -21.06 -40.36 -68.33
N ALA A 210 -19.80 -40.21 -67.91
CA ALA A 210 -18.63 -39.66 -68.58
C ALA A 210 -18.51 -38.14 -68.88
N CYS A 211 -17.30 -37.70 -68.53
CA CYS A 211 -16.44 -36.68 -69.17
C CYS A 211 -16.50 -35.23 -68.67
N GLY A 212 -15.32 -34.63 -68.49
CA GLY A 212 -15.16 -33.17 -68.48
C GLY A 212 -14.16 -32.60 -67.47
N VAL A 213 -12.89 -32.48 -67.91
CA VAL A 213 -11.74 -31.80 -67.30
C VAL A 213 -11.98 -30.29 -67.05
N ALA A 214 -11.47 -29.71 -65.95
CA ALA A 214 -10.85 -28.36 -65.98
C ALA A 214 -10.08 -27.98 -64.70
N ARG A 215 -8.79 -27.76 -64.94
CA ARG A 215 -7.69 -27.15 -64.18
C ARG A 215 -8.00 -25.72 -63.69
N LYS A 216 -7.57 -25.34 -62.48
CA LYS A 216 -7.05 -23.99 -62.19
C LYS A 216 -5.97 -24.02 -61.10
N LYS A 217 -4.74 -23.76 -61.54
CA LYS A 217 -3.57 -23.43 -60.70
C LYS A 217 -3.59 -21.93 -60.40
N GLY A 218 -3.22 -21.54 -59.18
CA GLY A 218 -2.84 -20.17 -58.82
C GLY A 218 -1.55 -20.21 -57.99
N LYS A 219 -0.51 -19.54 -58.46
CA LYS A 219 0.88 -19.53 -57.97
C LYS A 219 1.19 -18.19 -57.28
N ARG A 220 2.12 -18.25 -56.30
CA ARG A 220 3.15 -17.24 -55.91
C ARG A 220 2.63 -15.94 -55.23
N ARG A 221 3.27 -15.43 -54.17
CA ARG A 221 4.66 -14.92 -54.14
C ARG A 221 5.38 -15.11 -52.78
N LYS A 222 6.66 -15.44 -52.88
CA LYS A 222 7.71 -15.21 -51.88
C LYS A 222 8.16 -13.74 -51.97
N GLY A 223 8.46 -13.11 -50.84
CA GLY A 223 9.26 -11.90 -50.74
C GLY A 223 10.27 -12.09 -49.61
N ALA A 224 11.56 -11.97 -49.94
CA ALA A 224 12.68 -11.97 -49.02
C ALA A 224 13.15 -10.53 -48.81
N CYS A 225 13.66 -10.19 -47.62
CA CYS A 225 14.79 -9.26 -47.49
C CYS A 225 15.54 -9.50 -46.18
N ARG A 226 16.88 -9.48 -46.28
CA ARG A 226 17.90 -9.69 -45.24
C ARG A 226 18.40 -8.35 -44.68
N SER A 227 19.24 -8.45 -43.64
CA SER A 227 20.20 -7.47 -43.06
C SER A 227 19.67 -6.70 -41.85
N SER A 228 20.43 -6.42 -40.77
CA SER A 228 21.80 -6.75 -40.37
C SER A 228 21.95 -6.59 -38.84
N VAL A 229 22.77 -7.46 -38.24
CA VAL A 229 23.77 -7.24 -37.18
C VAL A 229 23.79 -5.88 -36.46
N ARG A 230 23.71 -5.91 -35.12
CA ARG A 230 24.74 -5.32 -34.23
C ARG A 230 24.65 -5.83 -32.79
N GLU A 231 25.77 -6.41 -32.40
CA GLU A 231 26.28 -6.81 -31.09
C GLU A 231 26.52 -5.57 -30.21
N TRP A 232 26.34 -5.67 -28.89
CA TRP A 232 27.09 -4.90 -27.89
C TRP A 232 26.95 -5.60 -26.53
N GLU A 233 28.07 -6.13 -26.06
CA GLU A 233 28.24 -6.79 -24.77
C GLU A 233 29.20 -5.95 -23.91
N LYS A 234 29.05 -6.07 -22.58
CA LYS A 234 29.95 -5.64 -21.48
C LYS A 234 29.92 -4.15 -21.09
N ASN A 235 29.57 -3.86 -19.83
CA ASN A 235 30.59 -3.94 -18.78
C ASN A 235 30.01 -3.89 -17.35
N LYS A 236 30.84 -4.46 -16.46
CA LYS A 236 30.65 -4.80 -15.05
C LYS A 236 31.26 -3.70 -14.15
N MET A 237 30.86 -3.72 -12.88
CA MET A 237 31.63 -3.29 -11.68
C MET A 237 31.68 -1.79 -11.29
N TRP A 238 31.96 -1.61 -9.99
CA TRP A 238 32.19 -0.41 -9.17
C TRP A 238 30.92 0.16 -8.50
N GLU A 239 30.82 0.37 -7.19
CA GLU A 239 31.67 0.06 -6.04
C GLU A 239 30.80 0.27 -4.78
N LYS A 240 30.90 -0.61 -3.77
CA LYS A 240 30.35 -0.42 -2.42
C LYS A 240 31.32 0.45 -1.64
N ARG A 241 30.89 1.66 -1.27
CA ARG A 241 31.47 2.63 -0.31
C ARG A 241 30.56 3.86 -0.46
N ASP A 242 29.82 4.42 0.49
CA ASP A 242 30.03 4.64 1.92
C ASP A 242 28.67 4.70 2.65
N GLU A 243 28.26 3.62 3.31
CA GLU A 243 27.18 3.67 4.34
C GLU A 243 27.77 3.57 5.76
N GLU A 244 29.05 3.19 5.90
CA GLU A 244 29.75 2.97 7.17
C GLU A 244 29.95 4.26 8.00
N CYS A 245 30.03 5.44 7.38
CA CYS A 245 30.34 6.68 8.11
C CYS A 245 29.12 7.39 8.73
N VAL A 246 27.90 7.18 8.21
CA VAL A 246 26.76 8.05 8.56
C VAL A 246 26.04 7.62 9.85
N GLU A 247 25.93 6.31 10.10
CA GLU A 247 25.18 5.79 11.27
C GLU A 247 25.95 5.94 12.58
N ALA A 248 27.27 5.74 12.55
CA ALA A 248 28.14 5.94 13.72
C ALA A 248 28.17 7.42 14.12
N GLU A 249 28.37 8.33 13.16
CA GLU A 249 28.45 9.78 13.39
C GLU A 249 27.16 10.33 14.02
N PHE A 250 25.98 9.84 13.58
CA PHE A 250 24.69 10.20 14.18
C PHE A 250 24.58 9.82 15.66
N LEU A 251 25.01 8.61 16.03
CA LEU A 251 24.95 8.13 17.41
C LEU A 251 25.89 8.93 18.32
N PHE A 252 27.10 9.24 17.86
CA PHE A 252 28.05 10.08 18.59
C PHE A 252 27.53 11.50 18.79
N ASP A 253 26.96 12.11 17.75
CA ASP A 253 26.37 13.44 17.84
C ASP A 253 25.17 13.47 18.78
N LEU A 254 24.34 12.44 18.76
CA LEU A 254 23.20 12.31 19.66
C LEU A 254 23.64 12.16 21.12
N SER A 255 24.69 11.37 21.37
CA SER A 255 25.28 11.21 22.71
C SER A 255 25.86 12.52 23.25
N ARG A 256 26.55 13.30 22.42
CA ARG A 256 27.12 14.60 22.84
C ARG A 256 26.03 15.63 23.19
N LYS A 257 24.88 15.55 22.52
CA LYS A 257 23.76 16.49 22.69
C LYS A 257 22.78 16.06 23.79
N SER A 258 22.86 14.82 24.28
CA SER A 258 21.89 14.25 25.21
C SER A 258 22.53 13.81 26.52
N LYS A 259 21.96 14.25 27.64
CA LYS A 259 22.27 13.70 28.98
C LYS A 259 21.58 12.37 29.25
N CYS A 260 20.69 11.91 28.37
CA CYS A 260 19.93 10.68 28.54
C CYS A 260 20.73 9.45 28.09
N LYS A 261 20.46 8.31 28.72
CA LYS A 261 20.94 7.01 28.24
C LYS A 261 20.17 6.63 26.98
N ILE A 262 20.89 6.40 25.89
CA ILE A 262 20.37 5.99 24.59
C ILE A 262 20.50 4.47 24.49
N ILE A 263 19.38 3.79 24.25
CA ILE A 263 19.37 2.32 24.12
C ILE A 263 18.72 1.95 22.79
N GLY A 264 19.47 1.27 21.92
CA GLY A 264 19.01 0.78 20.63
C GLY A 264 18.87 -0.73 20.60
N PHE A 265 17.87 -1.24 19.89
CA PHE A 265 17.66 -2.67 19.65
C PHE A 265 17.42 -2.94 18.17
N ASP A 266 18.19 -3.84 17.56
CA ASP A 266 17.94 -4.31 16.18
C ASP A 266 18.20 -5.82 16.08
N HIS A 267 17.72 -6.44 15.01
CA HIS A 267 17.95 -7.86 14.71
C HIS A 267 18.41 -8.08 13.26
N ARG A 268 18.59 -7.01 12.49
CA ARG A 268 18.95 -7.09 11.08
C ARG A 268 20.44 -7.29 10.90
N LYS A 269 20.80 -8.30 10.10
CA LYS A 269 22.17 -8.57 9.67
C LYS A 269 22.81 -7.39 8.93
N SER A 270 22.01 -6.56 8.25
CA SER A 270 22.50 -5.32 7.65
C SER A 270 23.01 -4.38 8.73
N VAL A 271 22.27 -4.16 9.81
CA VAL A 271 22.63 -3.24 10.89
C VAL A 271 23.82 -3.75 11.69
N PHE A 272 23.88 -5.06 11.97
CA PHE A 272 25.02 -5.68 12.69
C PHE A 272 26.38 -5.37 12.03
N ARG A 273 26.43 -5.25 10.70
CA ARG A 273 27.67 -4.97 9.95
C ARG A 273 28.15 -3.52 10.07
N HIS A 274 27.27 -2.60 10.47
CA HIS A 274 27.56 -1.17 10.53
C HIS A 274 27.73 -0.67 11.97
N ILE A 275 27.60 -1.55 12.97
CA ILE A 275 27.79 -1.20 14.38
C ILE A 275 29.27 -1.34 14.75
N PRO A 276 29.93 -0.25 15.18
CA PRO A 276 31.27 -0.31 15.75
C PRO A 276 31.36 -1.29 16.93
N PRO A 277 32.54 -1.85 17.22
CA PRO A 277 32.75 -2.67 18.43
C PRO A 277 32.30 -1.93 19.69
N ALA A 278 31.77 -2.65 20.68
CA ALA A 278 31.18 -2.09 21.90
C ALA A 278 32.07 -1.08 22.62
N ASN A 279 33.39 -1.25 22.52
CA ASN A 279 34.43 -0.44 23.16
C ASN A 279 34.57 0.98 22.56
N VAL A 280 33.88 1.26 21.46
CA VAL A 280 33.95 2.55 20.74
C VAL A 280 32.80 3.47 21.15
N PHE A 281 31.72 2.95 21.73
CA PHE A 281 30.57 3.76 22.11
C PHE A 281 30.81 4.56 23.40
N PRO A 282 30.29 5.80 23.49
CA PRO A 282 30.26 6.55 24.74
C PRO A 282 29.38 5.84 25.79
N GLU A 283 29.68 6.03 27.09
CA GLU A 283 28.99 5.33 28.19
C GLU A 283 27.46 5.52 28.22
N ASN A 284 26.95 6.62 27.66
CA ASN A 284 25.52 6.89 27.57
C ASN A 284 24.84 6.21 26.36
N ILE A 285 25.54 5.43 25.54
CA ILE A 285 24.97 4.66 24.43
C ILE A 285 25.10 3.17 24.68
N MET A 286 24.00 2.43 24.47
CA MET A 286 23.99 0.97 24.45
C MET A 286 23.22 0.48 23.23
N ILE A 287 23.88 -0.22 22.31
CA ILE A 287 23.24 -0.80 21.12
C ILE A 287 23.26 -2.32 21.24
N ASN A 288 22.07 -2.93 21.28
CA ASN A 288 21.87 -4.36 21.38
C ASN A 288 21.40 -4.90 20.03
N VAL A 289 22.28 -5.54 19.26
CA VAL A 289 21.88 -6.24 18.03
C VAL A 289 21.98 -7.73 18.20
N ASN A 290 20.83 -8.40 18.09
CA ASN A 290 20.71 -9.84 18.26
C ASN A 290 20.14 -10.46 16.99
N LEU A 291 20.91 -11.32 16.31
CA LEU A 291 20.47 -11.97 15.07
C LEU A 291 19.56 -13.19 15.31
N GLU A 292 19.49 -13.67 16.55
CA GLU A 292 18.72 -14.85 16.96
C GLU A 292 17.39 -14.50 17.61
N LYS A 293 17.20 -13.25 18.04
CA LYS A 293 15.96 -12.75 18.66
C LYS A 293 15.42 -11.55 17.90
N SER A 294 14.10 -11.40 17.85
CA SER A 294 13.51 -10.20 17.27
C SER A 294 13.77 -8.97 18.14
N SER A 295 13.74 -7.78 17.53
CA SER A 295 13.85 -6.52 18.29
C SER A 295 12.78 -6.42 19.36
N SER A 296 11.54 -6.85 19.06
CA SER A 296 10.44 -6.84 20.03
C SER A 296 10.72 -7.77 21.23
N ARG A 297 11.26 -8.96 20.98
CA ARG A 297 11.65 -9.89 22.05
C ARG A 297 12.78 -9.33 22.90
N ALA A 298 13.82 -8.79 22.26
CA ALA A 298 14.97 -8.22 22.95
C ALA A 298 14.58 -7.01 23.84
N VAL A 299 13.71 -6.13 23.35
CA VAL A 299 13.16 -5.00 24.11
C VAL A 299 12.36 -5.52 25.32
N TYR A 300 11.47 -6.49 25.10
CA TYR A 300 10.64 -7.05 26.17
C TYR A 300 11.49 -7.67 27.28
N GLU A 301 12.47 -8.51 26.94
CA GLU A 301 13.37 -9.14 27.91
C GLU A 301 14.21 -8.12 28.66
N TYR A 302 14.73 -7.10 27.97
CA TYR A 302 15.54 -6.06 28.59
C TYR A 302 14.76 -5.29 29.66
N PHE A 303 13.55 -4.81 29.33
CA PHE A 303 12.75 -4.06 30.29
C PHE A 303 12.17 -4.97 31.38
N ALA A 304 11.78 -6.21 31.06
CA ALA A 304 11.37 -7.18 32.08
C ALA A 304 12.49 -7.48 33.08
N GLY A 305 13.74 -7.61 32.62
CA GLY A 305 14.91 -7.86 33.47
C GLY A 305 15.32 -6.66 34.32
N LYS A 306 15.10 -5.43 33.85
CA LYS A 306 15.43 -4.19 34.59
C LYS A 306 14.62 -4.01 35.89
N HIS A 307 13.52 -4.74 36.06
CA HIS A 307 12.71 -4.72 37.28
C HIS A 307 13.27 -5.60 38.41
N LEU A 308 14.24 -6.48 38.12
CA LEU A 308 14.91 -7.32 39.13
C LEU A 308 16.05 -6.58 39.86
N ASP A 309 16.56 -5.48 39.29
CA ASP A 309 17.67 -4.68 39.84
C ASP A 309 17.19 -3.62 40.87
N VAL A 310 15.88 -3.47 41.09
CA VAL A 310 15.33 -2.50 42.05
C VAL A 310 15.19 -3.19 43.41
N ASN A 311 16.21 -3.03 44.26
CA ASN A 311 16.10 -3.36 45.68
C ASN A 311 14.98 -2.50 46.30
N ILE A 312 13.82 -3.08 46.52
CA ILE A 312 12.73 -2.46 47.29
C ILE A 312 13.12 -2.56 48.76
N PRO A 313 13.36 -1.44 49.47
CA PRO A 313 13.41 -1.46 50.91
C PRO A 313 11.96 -1.60 51.39
N ASP A 314 11.72 -2.66 52.13
CA ASP A 314 10.49 -3.03 52.84
C ASP A 314 9.61 -4.09 52.15
N GLY A 315 9.21 -5.09 52.94
CA GLY A 315 8.77 -6.44 52.60
C GLY A 315 7.46 -6.62 51.81
N SER A 316 7.19 -5.78 50.82
CA SER A 316 6.12 -6.00 49.84
C SER A 316 6.50 -7.12 48.87
N LYS A 317 5.81 -8.26 48.98
CA LYS A 317 6.05 -9.51 48.22
C LYS A 317 5.75 -9.45 46.71
N ASN A 318 5.51 -8.29 46.11
CA ASN A 318 5.27 -8.21 44.67
C ASN A 318 6.25 -7.23 44.02
N ALA A 319 7.35 -7.76 43.48
CA ALA A 319 8.20 -7.01 42.57
C ALA A 319 7.33 -6.49 41.40
N PRO A 320 7.45 -5.19 41.01
CA PRO A 320 6.69 -4.65 39.90
C PRO A 320 7.08 -5.35 38.60
N CYS A 321 6.15 -6.10 38.00
CA CYS A 321 6.36 -6.76 36.71
C CYS A 321 5.91 -5.82 35.58
N LEU A 322 6.59 -5.86 34.43
CA LEU A 322 6.24 -5.04 33.26
C LEU A 322 4.82 -5.31 32.75
N VAL A 323 4.31 -6.52 32.99
CA VAL A 323 2.98 -6.99 32.60
C VAL A 323 2.37 -7.76 33.77
N ASP A 324 1.07 -7.62 34.01
CA ASP A 324 0.35 -8.39 35.02
C ASP A 324 0.57 -9.91 34.81
N SER A 325 0.66 -10.68 35.90
CA SER A 325 0.90 -12.13 35.84
C SER A 325 -0.13 -12.88 34.99
N LYS A 326 -1.40 -12.42 35.00
CA LYS A 326 -2.50 -12.95 34.17
C LYS A 326 -2.29 -12.74 32.67
N ASP A 327 -1.54 -11.71 32.28
CA ASP A 327 -1.38 -11.27 30.89
C ASP A 327 -0.04 -11.72 30.29
N LYS A 328 0.92 -12.13 31.14
CA LYS A 328 2.26 -12.54 30.74
C LYS A 328 2.27 -13.62 29.66
N GLY A 329 1.54 -14.72 29.86
CA GLY A 329 1.51 -15.83 28.90
C GLY A 329 0.96 -15.42 27.53
N ARG A 330 -0.05 -14.55 27.50
CA ARG A 330 -0.65 -14.03 26.27
C ARG A 330 0.32 -13.11 25.52
N VAL A 331 0.99 -12.20 26.23
CA VAL A 331 1.99 -11.30 25.63
C VAL A 331 3.19 -12.08 25.09
N GLU A 332 3.69 -13.07 25.85
CA GLU A 332 4.78 -13.94 25.40
C GLU A 332 4.40 -14.74 24.14
N LEU A 333 3.16 -15.24 24.06
CA LEU A 333 2.68 -15.92 22.86
C LEU A 333 2.67 -15.00 21.63
N ILE A 334 2.18 -13.78 21.77
CA ILE A 334 2.22 -12.77 20.69
C ILE A 334 3.66 -12.48 20.26
N LEU A 335 4.57 -12.32 21.22
CA LEU A 335 5.99 -12.08 20.94
C LEU A 335 6.64 -13.26 20.20
N ASN A 336 6.28 -14.50 20.52
CA ASN A 336 6.75 -15.68 19.80
C ASN A 336 6.31 -15.65 18.32
N TYR A 337 5.05 -15.30 18.05
CA TYR A 337 4.54 -15.14 16.69
C TYR A 337 5.23 -13.99 15.92
N ILE A 338 5.43 -12.84 16.57
CA ILE A 338 6.16 -11.71 15.98
C ILE A 338 7.60 -12.13 15.65
N GLU A 339 8.28 -12.79 16.58
CA GLU A 339 9.66 -13.23 16.39
C GLU A 339 9.80 -14.26 15.26
N ASP A 340 8.91 -15.25 15.18
CA ASP A 340 8.90 -16.24 14.11
C ASP A 340 8.77 -15.59 12.72
N GLY A 341 7.93 -14.54 12.62
CA GLY A 341 7.75 -13.74 11.41
C GLY A 341 8.96 -12.86 11.07
N ASP A 342 9.46 -12.09 12.03
CA ASP A 342 10.60 -11.17 11.85
C ASP A 342 11.87 -11.92 11.43
N LEU A 343 12.12 -13.08 12.05
CA LEU A 343 13.27 -13.94 11.74
C LEU A 343 13.03 -14.89 10.55
N ARG A 344 11.85 -14.82 9.91
CA ARG A 344 11.47 -15.61 8.73
C ARG A 344 11.60 -17.13 8.95
N ARG A 345 11.31 -17.60 10.16
CA ARG A 345 11.32 -19.02 10.53
C ARG A 345 10.10 -19.73 9.96
N TRP A 346 8.93 -19.08 10.02
CA TRP A 346 7.64 -19.61 9.56
C TRP A 346 7.28 -20.96 10.19
N SER A 347 7.67 -21.17 11.44
CA SER A 347 7.54 -22.46 12.13
C SER A 347 6.25 -22.60 12.92
N LEU A 348 5.66 -21.49 13.35
CA LEU A 348 4.45 -21.51 14.17
C LEU A 348 3.18 -21.79 13.35
N PRO A 349 2.19 -22.50 13.93
CA PRO A 349 0.94 -22.78 13.26
C PRO A 349 0.22 -21.48 12.93
N ASP A 350 -0.37 -21.41 11.74
CA ASP A 350 -1.14 -20.25 11.28
C ASP A 350 -0.39 -18.90 11.27
N ILE A 351 0.95 -18.92 11.31
CA ILE A 351 1.80 -17.71 11.28
C ILE A 351 1.46 -16.74 10.13
N ARG A 352 1.05 -17.26 8.97
CA ARG A 352 0.60 -16.43 7.85
C ARG A 352 -0.70 -15.69 8.17
N MET A 353 -1.66 -16.36 8.82
CA MET A 353 -2.92 -15.72 9.22
C MET A 353 -2.69 -14.72 10.36
N PHE A 354 -1.86 -15.07 11.34
CA PHE A 354 -1.42 -14.15 12.39
C PHE A 354 -0.85 -12.87 11.79
N ASN A 355 0.11 -12.97 10.86
CA ASN A 355 0.75 -11.80 10.24
C ASN A 355 -0.22 -10.95 9.41
N ILE A 356 -1.18 -11.58 8.72
CA ILE A 356 -2.25 -10.87 8.02
C ILE A 356 -3.11 -10.10 9.04
N GLY A 357 -3.57 -10.77 10.10
CA GLY A 357 -4.38 -10.15 11.15
C GLY A 357 -3.64 -9.01 11.85
N LEU A 358 -2.36 -9.17 12.14
CA LEU A 358 -1.53 -8.13 12.75
C LEU A 358 -1.35 -6.93 11.81
N SER A 359 -1.11 -7.16 10.52
CA SER A 359 -1.00 -6.09 9.53
C SER A 359 -2.32 -5.34 9.35
N GLU A 360 -3.43 -6.06 9.34
CA GLU A 360 -4.78 -5.52 9.24
C GLU A 360 -5.08 -4.63 10.45
N TRP A 361 -4.81 -5.14 11.65
CA TRP A 361 -4.99 -4.41 12.88
C TRP A 361 -4.11 -3.15 12.93
N ARG A 362 -2.83 -3.25 12.55
CA ARG A 362 -1.90 -2.11 12.44
C ARG A 362 -2.38 -1.04 11.45
N SER A 363 -3.07 -1.43 10.37
CA SER A 363 -3.56 -0.47 9.38
C SER A 363 -4.64 0.47 9.92
N ARG A 364 -5.31 0.08 11.02
CA ARG A 364 -6.33 0.87 11.72
C ARG A 364 -5.77 1.63 12.93
N PHE A 365 -4.45 1.57 13.13
CA PHE A 365 -3.78 2.02 14.33
C PHE A 365 -3.40 3.51 14.23
N SER A 366 -3.97 4.34 15.11
CA SER A 366 -3.64 5.76 15.23
C SER A 366 -3.81 6.18 16.70
N CYS A 367 -2.70 6.59 17.33
CA CYS A 367 -2.67 7.01 18.74
C CYS A 367 -3.36 8.36 18.95
N ILE A 368 -3.54 9.12 17.87
CA ILE A 368 -4.22 10.42 17.88
C ILE A 368 -5.74 10.23 17.91
N SER A 369 -6.25 9.25 17.15
CA SER A 369 -7.70 9.07 16.97
C SER A 369 -8.31 7.98 17.85
N ASN A 370 -7.50 7.24 18.61
CA ASN A 370 -7.97 6.14 19.44
C ASN A 370 -7.42 6.23 20.88
N PRO A 371 -8.15 6.90 21.80
CA PRO A 371 -7.72 7.04 23.19
C PRO A 371 -7.70 5.71 23.97
N TYR A 372 -8.37 4.67 23.48
CA TYR A 372 -8.43 3.35 24.11
C TYR A 372 -7.34 2.38 23.62
N MET A 373 -6.38 2.88 22.86
CA MET A 373 -5.33 2.09 22.22
C MET A 373 -4.58 1.17 23.19
N TYR A 374 -4.17 1.70 24.35
CA TYR A 374 -3.41 0.94 25.33
C TYR A 374 -4.22 -0.26 25.85
N LYS A 375 -5.51 -0.04 26.16
CA LYS A 375 -6.42 -1.10 26.59
C LYS A 375 -6.62 -2.16 25.49
N GLN A 376 -6.79 -1.74 24.23
CA GLN A 376 -6.92 -2.67 23.11
C GLN A 376 -5.65 -3.49 22.83
N LEU A 377 -4.47 -2.90 23.02
CA LEU A 377 -3.19 -3.62 22.96
C LEU A 377 -3.10 -4.66 24.07
N LEU A 378 -3.53 -4.30 25.27
CA LEU A 378 -3.61 -5.21 26.40
C LEU A 378 -4.68 -6.28 26.22
N GLU A 379 -5.68 -6.12 25.38
CA GLU A 379 -6.69 -7.15 25.10
C GLU A 379 -6.31 -8.06 23.91
N LEU A 380 -5.28 -7.69 23.15
CA LEU A 380 -4.87 -8.43 21.95
C LEU A 380 -4.45 -9.86 22.29
N SER A 381 -4.90 -10.84 21.52
CA SER A 381 -4.47 -12.24 21.62
C SER A 381 -3.97 -12.76 20.27
N ALA A 382 -3.16 -13.83 20.28
CA ALA A 382 -2.69 -14.44 19.04
C ALA A 382 -3.84 -15.12 18.29
N GLU A 383 -4.76 -15.73 19.04
CA GLU A 383 -5.97 -16.40 18.55
C GLU A 383 -6.88 -15.41 17.80
N ASP A 384 -7.13 -14.22 18.37
CA ASP A 384 -7.95 -13.19 17.73
C ASP A 384 -7.31 -12.66 16.45
N LEU A 385 -5.98 -12.49 16.45
CA LEU A 385 -5.25 -12.06 15.25
C LEU A 385 -5.32 -13.13 14.16
N ILE A 386 -5.17 -14.41 14.50
CA ILE A 386 -5.31 -15.53 13.57
C ILE A 386 -6.74 -15.58 13.02
N ALA A 387 -7.75 -15.51 13.87
CA ALA A 387 -9.16 -15.50 13.48
C ALA A 387 -9.49 -14.33 12.54
N LYS A 388 -8.99 -13.12 12.85
CA LYS A 388 -9.09 -11.95 11.96
C LYS A 388 -8.39 -12.18 10.62
N GLY A 389 -7.22 -12.80 10.63
CA GLY A 389 -6.50 -13.20 9.41
C GLY A 389 -7.32 -14.13 8.52
N TYR A 390 -7.96 -15.14 9.12
CA TYR A 390 -8.87 -16.06 8.42
C TYR A 390 -10.09 -15.33 7.85
N SER A 391 -10.74 -14.50 8.64
CA SER A 391 -11.89 -13.70 8.21
C SER A 391 -11.54 -12.78 7.04
N TYR A 392 -10.41 -12.06 7.14
CA TYR A 392 -9.90 -11.19 6.09
C TYR A 392 -9.61 -11.96 4.80
N ARG A 393 -8.92 -13.10 4.90
CA ARG A 393 -8.61 -13.94 3.74
C ARG A 393 -9.87 -14.48 3.08
N SER A 394 -10.84 -14.95 3.87
CA SER A 394 -12.12 -15.44 3.38
C SER A 394 -12.91 -14.35 2.66
N ALA A 395 -13.02 -13.15 3.24
CA ALA A 395 -13.68 -12.02 2.62
C ALA A 395 -13.06 -11.64 1.26
N ARG A 396 -11.73 -11.62 1.17
CA ARG A 396 -11.01 -11.36 -0.09
C ARG A 396 -11.19 -12.46 -1.12
N GLN A 397 -11.17 -13.71 -0.69
CA GLN A 397 -11.42 -14.85 -1.56
C GLN A 397 -12.83 -14.79 -2.15
N ASN A 398 -13.83 -14.47 -1.32
CA ASN A 398 -15.22 -14.31 -1.75
C ASN A 398 -15.39 -13.14 -2.72
N ALA A 399 -14.72 -12.01 -2.46
CA ALA A 399 -14.71 -10.87 -3.38
C ALA A 399 -14.05 -11.22 -4.72
N ALA A 400 -12.93 -11.94 -4.70
CA ALA A 400 -12.24 -12.40 -5.90
C ALA A 400 -13.09 -13.38 -6.72
N SER A 401 -13.79 -14.32 -6.07
CA SER A 401 -14.66 -15.29 -6.73
C SER A 401 -15.79 -14.64 -7.54
N LYS A 402 -16.37 -13.54 -7.04
CA LYS A 402 -17.42 -12.78 -7.76
C LYS A 402 -16.92 -12.19 -9.09
N LEU A 403 -15.62 -11.96 -9.23
CA LEU A 403 -15.02 -11.40 -10.45
C LEU A 403 -14.76 -12.47 -11.52
N LEU A 404 -14.93 -13.75 -11.21
CA LEU A 404 -14.67 -14.86 -12.14
C LEU A 404 -15.81 -15.13 -13.14
N GLU A 405 -16.88 -14.34 -13.10
CA GLU A 405 -17.99 -14.43 -14.06
C GLU A 405 -17.60 -13.93 -15.46
N LYS A 406 -16.66 -12.97 -15.55
CA LYS A 406 -16.25 -12.31 -16.80
C LYS A 406 -14.86 -12.76 -17.27
N VAL A 407 -14.59 -14.06 -17.17
CA VAL A 407 -13.31 -14.64 -17.60
C VAL A 407 -13.24 -14.82 -19.12
N PHE A 408 -12.06 -14.63 -19.69
CA PHE A 408 -11.78 -14.83 -21.10
C PHE A 408 -10.44 -15.55 -21.31
N ARG A 409 -10.28 -16.20 -22.46
CA ARG A 409 -8.99 -16.79 -22.85
C ARG A 409 -7.99 -15.71 -23.23
N VAL A 410 -6.76 -15.87 -22.74
CA VAL A 410 -5.61 -15.02 -23.03
C VAL A 410 -4.54 -15.89 -23.69
N ARG A 411 -4.15 -15.53 -24.92
CA ARG A 411 -3.05 -16.19 -25.64
C ARG A 411 -1.75 -15.50 -25.29
N LEU A 412 -1.05 -16.01 -24.27
CA LEU A 412 0.15 -15.38 -23.73
C LEU A 412 1.25 -15.30 -24.80
N GLY A 413 1.74 -14.08 -25.02
CA GLY A 413 2.66 -13.79 -26.13
C GLY A 413 2.13 -14.29 -27.46
N ARG A 414 0.87 -13.99 -27.79
CA ARG A 414 0.21 -14.44 -29.04
C ARG A 414 0.17 -15.98 -29.20
N GLY A 415 0.28 -16.71 -28.09
CA GLY A 415 0.26 -18.18 -28.03
C GLY A 415 1.62 -18.83 -27.83
N PHE A 416 2.73 -18.09 -27.94
CA PHE A 416 4.08 -18.64 -27.71
C PHE A 416 4.27 -19.21 -26.31
N TYR A 417 3.57 -18.66 -25.31
CA TYR A 417 3.64 -19.12 -23.91
C TYR A 417 2.39 -19.90 -23.50
N GLY A 418 1.66 -20.43 -24.49
CA GLY A 418 0.39 -21.11 -24.28
C GLY A 418 -0.76 -20.17 -24.00
N GLU A 419 -1.87 -20.76 -23.56
CA GLU A 419 -3.10 -20.04 -23.28
C GLU A 419 -3.54 -20.25 -21.84
N CYS A 420 -4.18 -19.24 -21.26
CA CYS A 420 -4.69 -19.28 -19.90
C CYS A 420 -5.98 -18.48 -19.78
N LEU A 421 -6.65 -18.56 -18.63
CA LEU A 421 -7.78 -17.67 -18.34
C LEU A 421 -7.28 -16.35 -17.77
N GLY A 422 -7.99 -15.29 -18.13
CA GLY A 422 -7.76 -13.96 -17.60
C GLY A 422 -9.02 -13.20 -17.29
N VAL A 423 -8.85 -12.13 -16.50
CA VAL A 423 -9.91 -11.17 -16.19
C VAL A 423 -9.36 -9.75 -16.17
N ARG A 424 -10.19 -8.80 -16.55
CA ARG A 424 -9.90 -7.37 -16.42
C ARG A 424 -10.50 -6.85 -15.11
N ALA A 425 -9.66 -6.36 -14.19
CA ALA A 425 -9.99 -5.99 -12.82
C ALA A 425 -9.56 -4.54 -12.50
N ASP A 426 -9.95 -3.58 -13.35
CA ASP A 426 -9.54 -2.16 -13.22
C ASP A 426 -9.89 -1.57 -11.84
N GLU A 427 -11.07 -1.87 -11.31
CA GLU A 427 -11.54 -1.38 -10.00
C GLU A 427 -11.08 -2.25 -8.81
N ASN A 428 -10.56 -3.45 -9.07
CA ASN A 428 -10.28 -4.48 -8.06
C ASN A 428 -8.82 -4.95 -8.11
N SER A 429 -7.90 -4.05 -8.48
CA SER A 429 -6.47 -4.35 -8.62
C SER A 429 -5.82 -4.84 -7.32
N ASN A 430 -6.36 -4.44 -6.18
CA ASN A 430 -5.96 -4.89 -4.85
C ASN A 430 -6.21 -6.39 -4.62
N LEU A 431 -7.11 -7.05 -5.37
CA LEU A 431 -7.42 -8.48 -5.29
C LEU A 431 -6.67 -9.33 -6.33
N SER A 432 -5.71 -8.75 -7.04
CA SER A 432 -5.05 -9.41 -8.18
C SER A 432 -4.34 -10.72 -7.84
N ASP A 433 -3.87 -10.90 -6.60
CA ASP A 433 -3.23 -12.14 -6.17
C ASP A 433 -4.25 -13.29 -6.01
N GLU A 434 -5.34 -13.04 -5.29
CA GLU A 434 -6.41 -14.00 -5.06
C GLU A 434 -7.13 -14.37 -6.36
N ILE A 435 -7.47 -13.37 -7.18
CA ILE A 435 -8.07 -13.58 -8.50
C ILE A 435 -7.14 -14.43 -9.36
N GLY A 436 -5.84 -14.08 -9.43
CA GLY A 436 -4.88 -14.81 -10.24
C GLY A 436 -4.73 -16.28 -9.81
N LYS A 437 -4.71 -16.56 -8.50
CA LYS A 437 -4.64 -17.93 -7.99
C LYS A 437 -5.90 -18.73 -8.34
N LEU A 438 -7.08 -18.13 -8.19
CA LEU A 438 -8.34 -18.78 -8.60
C LEU A 438 -8.39 -19.06 -10.10
N LEU A 439 -7.93 -18.11 -10.92
CA LEU A 439 -7.85 -18.28 -12.37
C LEU A 439 -6.84 -19.34 -12.79
N SER A 440 -5.71 -19.48 -12.07
CA SER A 440 -4.73 -20.55 -12.30
C SER A 440 -5.39 -21.92 -12.18
N VAL A 441 -6.10 -22.16 -11.08
CA VAL A 441 -6.83 -23.42 -10.85
C VAL A 441 -7.90 -23.64 -11.92
N LYS A 442 -8.69 -22.61 -12.24
CA LYS A 442 -9.74 -22.69 -13.26
C LYS A 442 -9.17 -22.94 -14.67
N SER A 443 -7.99 -22.40 -14.97
CA SER A 443 -7.29 -22.62 -16.24
C SER A 443 -6.83 -24.07 -16.36
N ALA A 444 -6.20 -24.61 -15.32
CA ALA A 444 -5.80 -26.01 -15.26
C ALA A 444 -7.00 -26.95 -15.46
N ALA A 445 -8.11 -26.70 -14.76
CA ALA A 445 -9.34 -27.47 -14.90
C ALA A 445 -9.96 -27.37 -16.31
N SER A 446 -9.66 -26.31 -17.06
CA SER A 446 -10.11 -26.12 -18.44
C SER A 446 -9.13 -26.67 -19.48
N GLY A 447 -8.08 -27.40 -19.06
CA GLY A 447 -7.03 -27.92 -19.95
C GLY A 447 -6.11 -26.84 -20.52
N LEU A 448 -6.11 -25.64 -19.93
CA LEU A 448 -5.23 -24.54 -20.30
C LEU A 448 -3.99 -24.54 -19.41
N ARG A 449 -2.99 -23.72 -19.76
CA ARG A 449 -1.80 -23.55 -18.93
C ARG A 449 -2.23 -23.07 -17.54
N PRO A 450 -1.70 -23.64 -16.43
CA PRO A 450 -2.15 -23.34 -15.07
C PRO A 450 -1.63 -21.97 -14.60
N ILE A 451 -2.09 -20.93 -15.29
CA ILE A 451 -1.75 -19.53 -15.08
C ILE A 451 -3.07 -18.75 -14.98
N GLY A 452 -3.15 -17.83 -14.04
CA GLY A 452 -4.21 -16.82 -14.01
C GLY A 452 -3.68 -15.46 -14.39
N ALA A 453 -4.27 -14.85 -15.41
CA ALA A 453 -3.91 -13.50 -15.85
C ALA A 453 -4.89 -12.45 -15.30
N VAL A 454 -4.39 -11.51 -14.51
CA VAL A 454 -5.19 -10.37 -14.00
C VAL A 454 -4.68 -9.10 -14.63
N ILE A 455 -5.58 -8.38 -15.30
CA ILE A 455 -5.25 -7.20 -16.09
C ILE A 455 -5.94 -5.98 -15.50
N PHE A 456 -5.21 -4.90 -15.25
CA PHE A 456 -5.81 -3.64 -14.77
C PHE A 456 -4.98 -2.41 -15.17
N MET A 457 -5.61 -1.25 -15.18
CA MET A 457 -4.95 0.03 -15.44
C MET A 457 -4.11 0.50 -14.25
N GLN A 458 -2.82 0.76 -14.48
CA GLN A 458 -1.90 1.37 -13.51
C GLN A 458 -1.17 2.56 -14.16
N ARG A 459 -1.40 3.78 -13.63
CA ARG A 459 -0.77 5.03 -14.11
C ARG A 459 -0.84 5.17 -15.65
N ASN A 460 -2.06 5.05 -16.19
CA ASN A 460 -2.39 5.12 -17.62
C ASN A 460 -1.80 4.01 -18.52
N ASN A 461 -1.24 2.96 -17.93
CA ASN A 461 -0.70 1.82 -18.66
C ASN A 461 -1.40 0.53 -18.21
N LEU A 462 -1.53 -0.45 -19.10
CA LEU A 462 -2.12 -1.73 -18.76
C LEU A 462 -1.07 -2.60 -18.05
N LYS A 463 -1.37 -3.02 -16.82
CA LYS A 463 -0.55 -3.97 -16.08
C LYS A 463 -1.18 -5.35 -16.15
N MET A 464 -0.36 -6.35 -16.45
CA MET A 464 -0.75 -7.76 -16.38
C MET A 464 0.03 -8.46 -15.28
N CYS A 465 -0.70 -9.03 -14.34
CA CYS A 465 -0.20 -9.86 -13.25
C CYS A 465 -0.51 -11.33 -13.58
N LEU A 466 0.51 -12.18 -13.55
CA LEU A 466 0.38 -13.61 -13.73
C LEU A 466 0.59 -14.32 -12.40
N ARG A 467 -0.27 -15.30 -12.10
CA ARG A 467 -0.15 -16.16 -10.92
C ARG A 467 -0.24 -17.61 -11.33
N SER A 468 0.53 -18.47 -10.70
CA SER A 468 0.36 -19.92 -10.81
C SER A 468 0.32 -20.55 -9.42
N THR A 469 -0.58 -21.51 -9.26
CA THR A 469 -0.65 -22.41 -8.10
C THR A 469 0.09 -23.72 -8.35
N ASP A 470 0.56 -23.94 -9.58
CA ASP A 470 1.32 -25.10 -9.98
C ASP A 470 2.82 -24.82 -9.77
N THR A 471 3.53 -25.81 -9.21
CA THR A 471 4.97 -25.67 -8.90
C THR A 471 5.85 -25.89 -10.12
N ALA A 472 5.35 -26.58 -11.15
CA ALA A 472 6.07 -26.81 -12.40
C ALA A 472 5.98 -25.62 -13.38
N THR A 473 5.04 -24.69 -13.16
CA THR A 473 4.78 -23.59 -14.09
C THR A 473 5.49 -22.31 -13.68
N ASP A 474 6.42 -21.85 -14.52
CA ASP A 474 7.11 -20.57 -14.35
C ASP A 474 6.40 -19.43 -15.11
N THR A 475 5.76 -18.52 -14.36
CA THR A 475 5.15 -17.30 -14.90
C THR A 475 6.16 -16.17 -15.15
N SER A 476 7.38 -16.26 -14.60
CA SER A 476 8.41 -15.23 -14.71
C SER A 476 9.01 -15.18 -16.11
N GLU A 477 9.02 -16.29 -16.86
CA GLU A 477 9.50 -16.34 -18.24
C GLU A 477 8.74 -15.36 -19.14
N VAL A 478 7.40 -15.33 -18.99
CA VAL A 478 6.52 -14.46 -19.78
C VAL A 478 6.76 -13.01 -19.38
N ALA A 479 6.84 -12.73 -18.08
CA ALA A 479 7.08 -11.38 -17.61
C ALA A 479 8.44 -10.83 -18.07
N LYS A 480 9.51 -11.63 -18.01
CA LYS A 480 10.86 -11.22 -18.46
C LYS A 480 10.88 -10.88 -19.96
N ALA A 481 10.19 -11.65 -20.79
CA ALA A 481 10.10 -11.40 -22.23
C ALA A 481 9.45 -10.05 -22.58
N TYR A 482 8.60 -9.52 -21.69
CA TYR A 482 7.93 -8.23 -21.85
C TYR A 482 8.47 -7.14 -20.90
N GLY A 483 9.71 -7.29 -20.43
CA GLY A 483 10.41 -6.28 -19.62
C GLY A 483 9.90 -6.14 -18.18
N GLY A 484 9.16 -7.14 -17.68
CA GLY A 484 8.76 -7.26 -16.29
C GLY A 484 9.58 -8.28 -15.51
N GLY A 485 9.02 -8.78 -14.39
CA GLY A 485 9.69 -9.73 -13.52
C GLY A 485 8.80 -10.27 -12.41
N GLY A 486 9.40 -11.05 -11.50
CA GLY A 486 8.73 -11.67 -10.37
C GLY A 486 9.32 -13.05 -10.04
N SER A 487 8.62 -13.79 -9.17
CA SER A 487 8.92 -15.19 -8.87
C SER A 487 8.25 -16.13 -9.88
N PRO A 488 8.62 -17.42 -9.91
CA PRO A 488 7.97 -18.40 -10.79
C PRO A 488 6.45 -18.48 -10.61
N SER A 489 5.94 -18.39 -9.38
CA SER A 489 4.50 -18.44 -9.08
C SER A 489 3.79 -17.08 -9.13
N SER A 490 4.53 -15.97 -9.24
CA SER A 490 3.97 -14.62 -9.15
C SER A 490 4.82 -13.60 -9.91
N SER A 491 4.34 -13.20 -11.09
CA SER A 491 5.04 -12.25 -11.96
C SER A 491 4.12 -11.13 -12.45
N SER A 492 4.71 -10.05 -12.96
CA SER A 492 3.94 -8.99 -13.62
C SER A 492 4.79 -8.18 -14.60
N PHE A 493 4.11 -7.56 -15.57
CA PHE A 493 4.72 -6.69 -16.58
C PHE A 493 3.70 -5.66 -17.09
N MET A 494 4.21 -4.61 -17.74
CA MET A 494 3.38 -3.64 -18.43
C MET A 494 3.19 -4.08 -19.88
N ILE A 495 1.96 -4.05 -20.37
CA ILE A 495 1.62 -4.42 -21.74
C ILE A 495 0.95 -3.22 -22.43
N ARG A 496 1.29 -3.00 -23.70
CA ARG A 496 0.63 -1.96 -24.50
C ARG A 496 -0.75 -2.43 -24.93
N MET A 497 -1.69 -1.49 -25.11
CA MET A 497 -3.08 -1.82 -25.42
C MET A 497 -3.24 -2.57 -26.76
N ASP A 498 -2.43 -2.23 -27.77
CA ASP A 498 -2.40 -2.90 -29.07
C ASP A 498 -1.90 -4.35 -28.96
N GLU A 499 -0.83 -4.59 -28.21
CA GLU A 499 -0.31 -5.93 -27.94
C GLU A 499 -1.32 -6.76 -27.14
N TYR A 500 -1.91 -6.17 -26.10
CA TYR A 500 -2.96 -6.83 -25.30
C TYR A 500 -4.15 -7.25 -26.17
N ASN A 501 -4.62 -6.37 -27.07
CA ASN A 501 -5.71 -6.68 -27.99
C ASN A 501 -5.38 -7.89 -28.87
N GLN A 502 -4.13 -8.08 -29.30
CA GLN A 502 -3.71 -9.26 -30.07
C GLN A 502 -3.79 -10.57 -29.26
N TRP A 503 -3.59 -10.50 -27.94
CA TRP A 503 -3.65 -11.66 -27.07
C TRP A 503 -5.09 -12.13 -26.81
N ILE A 504 -6.08 -11.23 -26.95
CA ILE A 504 -7.51 -11.52 -26.73
C ILE A 504 -8.31 -11.74 -28.03
N THR A 505 -7.86 -11.24 -29.18
CA THR A 505 -8.53 -11.30 -30.50
C THR A 505 -8.60 -12.71 -31.13
N GLY A 506 -8.27 -13.77 -30.41
CA GLY A 506 -8.51 -15.16 -30.84
C GLY A 506 -9.94 -15.65 -30.63
N ASN A 507 -10.79 -14.88 -29.96
CA ASN A 507 -12.14 -15.30 -29.54
C ASN A 507 -13.26 -14.88 -30.51
N SER A 508 -12.93 -14.42 -31.73
CA SER A 508 -13.91 -14.05 -32.76
C SER A 508 -13.82 -15.00 -33.95
N SER A 509 -14.36 -16.20 -33.78
CA SER A 509 -14.71 -17.12 -34.87
C SER A 509 -15.77 -18.10 -34.43
#